data_AF-A0A7C7CSP5-F1
#
_entry.id   AF-A0A7C7CSP5-F1
#
_cell.length_a   1.000
_cell.length_b   1.000
_cell.length_c   1.000
_cell.angle_alpha   90.00
_cell.angle_beta   90.00
_cell.angle_gamma   90.00
#
_symmetry.space_group_name_H-M   'P 1'
#
loop_
_entity.id
_entity.type
_entity.pdbx_description
1 polymer ?
#
loop_
_entity_poly.entity_id
_entity_poly.type
_entity_poly.pdbx_seq_one_letter_code
_entity_poly.pdbx_strand_id
1 'polypeptide(L)'
;KESIGTVLFSDVRSFTTLTESLGATGTVALLNEYFTIMVDCITGEGGMLDKFIGDAIMAIFGTPVSHDDDPDRGVRAAIKMMEELYILNDARTKAGQIAIDHGMGLNTDTIVSGNIGSPKRMDYTVIGDGVNLAARLESACKQYGVRIIISEYTFEGLKATYRTREIDKVIVKGKTQPVRIFEVLDYHNKNTFPNMIEVLGNFNNGVEYYKDGRWDDAKKLFQEGLKGNPDDLCSKMYMERCDYMKKNPPKGEWDGVWVMKTK
;
A
#
# COMPACT_ATOMS: atom_id res chain seq x y z
N LYS A 1 -20.03 13.39 -12.15
CA LYS A 1 -20.08 12.29 -13.14
C LYS A 1 -19.71 11.03 -12.41
N GLU A 2 -20.51 9.97 -12.54
CA GLU A 2 -20.17 8.66 -12.00
C GLU A 2 -19.34 7.90 -13.03
N SER A 3 -18.27 7.25 -12.58
CA SER A 3 -17.37 6.44 -13.41
C SER A 3 -16.63 5.44 -12.54
N ILE A 4 -16.04 4.41 -13.15
CA ILE A 4 -15.08 3.53 -12.46
C ILE A 4 -13.71 4.19 -12.53
N GLY A 5 -12.96 4.14 -11.43
CA GLY A 5 -11.58 4.62 -11.41
C GLY A 5 -10.75 3.93 -10.34
N THR A 6 -9.44 3.92 -10.55
CA THR A 6 -8.45 3.44 -9.59
C THR A 6 -7.91 4.63 -8.82
N VAL A 7 -8.17 4.64 -7.51
CA VAL A 7 -7.69 5.69 -6.60
C VAL A 7 -6.41 5.22 -5.95
N LEU A 8 -5.39 6.07 -5.96
CA LEU A 8 -4.11 5.88 -5.27
C LEU A 8 -4.00 6.92 -4.15
N PHE A 9 -3.70 6.44 -2.94
CA PHE A 9 -3.20 7.26 -1.85
C PHE A 9 -1.75 6.90 -1.57
N SER A 10 -0.93 7.91 -1.31
CA SER A 10 0.44 7.74 -0.81
C SER A 10 0.68 8.66 0.37
N ASP A 11 1.42 8.20 1.38
CA ASP A 11 1.81 9.02 2.53
C ASP A 11 3.25 8.73 2.98
N VAL A 12 3.97 9.78 3.41
CA VAL A 12 5.37 9.67 3.82
C VAL A 12 5.45 9.12 5.24
N ARG A 13 6.26 8.08 5.42
CA ARG A 13 6.44 7.45 6.72
C ARG A 13 7.28 8.31 7.63
N SER A 14 6.82 8.44 8.86
CA SER A 14 7.52 9.17 9.93
C SER A 14 7.87 10.61 9.53
N PHE A 15 7.02 11.24 8.72
CA PHE A 15 7.26 12.58 8.19
C PHE A 15 7.45 13.65 9.27
N THR A 16 6.70 13.58 10.38
CA THR A 16 6.90 14.48 11.52
C THR A 16 8.34 14.40 12.04
N THR A 17 8.87 13.20 12.26
CA THR A 17 10.25 13.00 12.71
C THR A 17 11.27 13.49 11.66
N LEU A 18 10.99 13.28 10.37
CA LEU A 18 11.83 13.75 9.29
C LEU A 18 11.93 15.30 9.29
N THR A 19 10.78 15.98 9.41
CA THR A 19 10.68 17.44 9.31
C THR A 19 11.19 18.19 10.54
N GLU A 20 11.08 17.60 11.74
CA GLU A 20 11.68 18.16 12.97
C GLU A 20 13.17 18.44 12.82
N SER A 21 13.89 17.60 12.07
CA SER A 21 15.34 17.76 11.83
C SER A 21 15.69 18.79 10.74
N LEU A 22 14.75 19.11 9.83
CA LEU A 22 14.98 19.92 8.63
C LEU A 22 14.59 21.39 8.82
N GLY A 23 13.73 21.68 9.80
CA GLY A 23 13.10 23.00 9.93
C GLY A 23 12.13 23.31 8.77
N ALA A 24 11.46 24.46 8.84
CA ALA A 24 10.40 24.81 7.89
C ALA A 24 10.89 24.92 6.44
N THR A 25 11.98 25.66 6.20
CA THR A 25 12.52 25.86 4.84
C THR A 25 13.02 24.55 4.23
N GLY A 26 13.71 23.72 5.01
CA GLY A 26 14.17 22.41 4.56
C GLY A 26 13.02 21.46 4.26
N THR A 27 11.95 21.50 5.07
CA THR A 27 10.72 20.73 4.86
C THR A 27 10.04 21.10 3.54
N VAL A 28 9.92 22.39 3.23
CA VAL A 28 9.30 22.84 1.96
C VAL A 28 10.14 22.40 0.77
N ALA A 29 11.47 22.53 0.85
CA ALA A 29 12.37 22.09 -0.22
C ALA A 29 12.25 20.57 -0.47
N LEU A 30 12.23 19.78 0.62
CA LEU A 30 12.02 18.34 0.56
C LEU A 30 10.69 17.97 -0.10
N LEU A 31 9.58 18.59 0.35
CA LEU A 31 8.26 18.31 -0.19
C LEU A 31 8.18 18.63 -1.69
N ASN A 32 8.75 19.76 -2.13
CA ASN A 32 8.74 20.12 -3.54
C ASN A 32 9.54 19.13 -4.39
N GLU A 33 10.72 18.70 -3.94
CA GLU A 33 11.53 17.68 -4.62
C GLU A 33 10.78 16.35 -4.71
N TYR A 34 10.26 15.88 -3.57
CA TYR A 34 9.49 14.63 -3.47
C TYR A 34 8.24 14.67 -4.36
N PHE A 35 7.40 15.71 -4.23
CA PHE A 35 6.17 15.82 -5.00
C PHE A 35 6.41 15.93 -6.50
N THR A 36 7.48 16.60 -6.94
CA THR A 36 7.83 16.66 -8.36
C THR A 36 8.01 15.25 -8.92
N ILE A 37 8.86 14.45 -8.28
CA ILE A 37 9.15 13.07 -8.71
C ILE A 37 7.89 12.20 -8.69
N MET A 38 7.10 12.27 -7.62
CA MET A 38 5.91 11.44 -7.49
C MET A 38 4.82 11.80 -8.51
N VAL A 39 4.62 13.11 -8.76
CA VAL A 39 3.64 13.58 -9.75
C VAL A 39 4.08 13.21 -11.16
N ASP A 40 5.37 13.26 -11.48
CA ASP A 40 5.89 12.81 -12.78
C ASP A 40 5.61 11.32 -13.00
N CYS A 41 5.75 10.48 -11.96
CA CYS A 41 5.39 9.05 -12.03
C CYS A 41 3.89 8.84 -12.29
N ILE A 42 3.03 9.57 -11.57
CA ILE A 42 1.57 9.47 -11.69
C ILE A 42 1.12 9.91 -13.08
N THR A 43 1.59 11.08 -13.53
CA THR A 43 1.19 11.67 -14.81
C THR A 43 1.77 10.93 -16.01
N GLY A 44 2.96 10.32 -15.87
CA GLY A 44 3.56 9.44 -16.87
C GLY A 44 2.69 8.22 -17.21
N GLU A 45 1.92 7.72 -16.25
CA GLU A 45 0.90 6.67 -16.43
C GLU A 45 -0.51 7.24 -16.65
N GLY A 46 -0.62 8.51 -17.05
CA GLY A 46 -1.87 9.21 -17.35
C GLY A 46 -2.83 9.39 -16.16
N GLY A 47 -2.31 9.26 -14.94
CA GLY A 47 -3.05 9.59 -13.73
C GLY A 47 -3.24 11.09 -13.55
N MET A 48 -4.34 11.46 -12.93
CA MET A 48 -4.60 12.83 -12.47
C MET A 48 -4.20 12.94 -11.01
N LEU A 49 -3.35 13.93 -10.68
CA LEU A 49 -3.20 14.39 -9.31
C LEU A 49 -4.49 15.10 -8.87
N ASP A 50 -5.11 14.63 -7.79
CA ASP A 50 -6.30 15.24 -7.21
C ASP A 50 -5.93 16.37 -6.26
N LYS A 51 -5.14 16.04 -5.23
CA LYS A 51 -4.65 17.00 -4.24
C LYS A 51 -3.49 16.43 -3.43
N PHE A 52 -2.77 17.35 -2.79
CA PHE A 52 -1.89 17.07 -1.67
C PHE A 52 -2.64 17.22 -0.35
N ILE A 53 -2.34 16.37 0.64
CA ILE A 53 -2.92 16.39 1.98
C ILE A 53 -1.76 16.33 2.99
N GLY A 54 -1.16 17.48 3.28
CA GLY A 54 0.11 17.50 4.02
C GLY A 54 1.23 16.92 3.16
N ASP A 55 1.83 15.83 3.59
CA ASP A 55 2.82 15.00 2.88
C ASP A 55 2.18 13.87 2.04
N ALA A 56 0.88 13.66 2.17
CA ALA A 56 0.16 12.67 1.40
C ALA A 56 -0.25 13.15 0.00
N ILE A 57 -0.33 12.21 -0.93
CA ILE A 57 -0.77 12.40 -2.32
C ILE A 57 -2.04 11.59 -2.56
N MET A 58 -3.02 12.21 -3.20
CA MET A 58 -4.18 11.52 -3.76
C MET A 58 -4.17 11.67 -5.28
N ALA A 59 -4.27 10.55 -5.98
CA ALA A 59 -4.30 10.49 -7.43
C ALA A 59 -5.38 9.51 -7.93
N ILE A 60 -5.83 9.71 -9.17
CA ILE A 60 -6.86 8.89 -9.80
C ILE A 60 -6.49 8.54 -11.23
N PHE A 61 -6.74 7.29 -11.58
CA PHE A 61 -6.70 6.77 -12.94
C PHE A 61 -8.14 6.44 -13.35
N GLY A 62 -8.54 6.82 -14.55
CA GLY A 62 -9.89 6.61 -15.08
C GLY A 62 -10.80 7.84 -15.13
N THR A 63 -10.31 8.98 -14.67
CA THR A 63 -10.96 10.29 -14.84
C THR A 63 -9.87 11.36 -15.09
N PRO A 64 -10.12 12.35 -15.96
CA PRO A 64 -11.37 12.63 -16.68
C PRO A 64 -11.53 11.74 -17.93
N VAL A 65 -10.44 11.07 -18.31
CA VAL A 65 -10.32 10.12 -19.41
C VAL A 65 -10.15 8.74 -18.80
N SER A 66 -11.03 7.83 -19.20
CA SER A 66 -10.98 6.43 -18.79
C SER A 66 -10.22 5.58 -19.80
N HIS A 67 -9.50 4.59 -19.30
CA HIS A 67 -8.83 3.58 -20.10
C HIS A 67 -9.24 2.20 -19.60
N ASP A 68 -9.19 1.21 -20.48
CA ASP A 68 -9.54 -0.13 -20.04
C ASP A 68 -8.46 -0.75 -19.12
N ASP A 69 -7.28 -0.13 -18.97
CA ASP A 69 -6.14 -0.59 -18.15
C ASP A 69 -5.84 0.34 -16.95
N ASP A 70 -6.81 1.14 -16.49
CA ASP A 70 -6.61 2.07 -15.36
C ASP A 70 -6.12 1.38 -14.06
N PRO A 71 -6.52 0.15 -13.70
CA PRO A 71 -5.90 -0.60 -12.59
C PRO A 71 -4.39 -0.83 -12.81
N ASP A 72 -3.99 -1.28 -14.00
CA ASP A 72 -2.59 -1.50 -14.35
C ASP A 72 -1.78 -0.19 -14.33
N ARG A 73 -2.35 0.91 -14.83
CA ARG A 73 -1.74 2.25 -14.79
C ARG A 73 -1.46 2.70 -13.37
N GLY A 74 -2.43 2.53 -12.47
CA GLY A 74 -2.24 2.85 -11.05
C GLY A 74 -1.12 2.03 -10.41
N VAL A 75 -1.09 0.72 -10.68
CA VAL A 75 -0.05 -0.17 -10.14
C VAL A 75 1.33 0.16 -10.73
N ARG A 76 1.44 0.43 -12.03
CA ARG A 76 2.70 0.85 -12.66
C ARG A 76 3.21 2.17 -12.08
N ALA A 77 2.32 3.14 -11.87
CA ALA A 77 2.67 4.40 -11.23
C ALA A 77 3.22 4.18 -9.82
N ALA A 78 2.56 3.35 -9.00
CA ALA A 78 3.00 3.03 -7.65
C ALA A 78 4.37 2.31 -7.64
N ILE A 79 4.59 1.37 -8.56
CA ILE A 79 5.90 0.71 -8.73
C ILE A 79 6.96 1.75 -9.09
N LYS A 80 6.67 2.63 -10.05
CA LYS A 80 7.61 3.65 -10.50
C LYS A 80 7.94 4.67 -9.40
N MET A 81 6.95 5.04 -8.59
CA MET A 81 7.13 5.90 -7.41
C MET A 81 8.12 5.29 -6.41
N MET A 82 8.06 3.97 -6.16
CA MET A 82 9.05 3.28 -5.32
C MET A 82 10.45 3.25 -5.94
N GLU A 83 10.55 2.99 -7.24
CA GLU A 83 11.83 2.95 -7.95
C GLU A 83 12.53 4.31 -7.93
N GLU A 84 11.80 5.39 -8.24
CA GLU A 84 12.35 6.75 -8.22
C GLU A 84 12.67 7.21 -6.79
N LEU A 85 11.89 6.76 -5.79
CA LEU A 85 12.22 7.00 -4.38
C LEU A 85 13.56 6.36 -3.99
N TYR A 86 13.87 5.16 -4.51
CA TYR A 86 15.16 4.52 -4.26
C TYR A 86 16.33 5.29 -4.88
N ILE A 87 16.14 5.83 -6.08
CA ILE A 87 17.14 6.69 -6.74
C ILE A 87 17.34 7.96 -5.93
N LEU A 88 16.25 8.61 -5.50
CA LEU A 88 16.31 9.80 -4.64
C LEU A 88 17.05 9.49 -3.33
N ASN A 89 16.72 8.38 -2.68
CA ASN A 89 17.35 7.99 -1.42
C ASN A 89 18.83 7.67 -1.54
N ASP A 90 19.27 7.06 -2.64
CA ASP A 90 20.70 6.86 -2.90
C ASP A 90 21.45 8.20 -2.95
N ALA A 91 20.91 9.21 -3.65
CA ALA A 91 21.48 10.56 -3.68
C ALA A 91 21.47 11.22 -2.29
N ARG A 92 20.34 11.14 -1.57
CA ARG A 92 20.16 11.72 -0.23
C ARG A 92 21.13 11.12 0.78
N THR A 93 21.24 9.80 0.83
CA THR A 93 22.14 9.11 1.78
C THR A 93 23.61 9.41 1.50
N LYS A 94 24.02 9.51 0.22
CA LYS A 94 25.37 9.98 -0.17
C LYS A 94 25.65 11.42 0.27
N ALA A 95 24.62 12.26 0.32
CA ALA A 95 24.69 13.62 0.85
C ALA A 95 24.56 13.70 2.39
N GLY A 96 24.51 12.57 3.11
CA GLY A 96 24.36 12.52 4.56
C GLY A 96 22.96 12.88 5.05
N GLN A 97 21.95 12.85 4.17
CA GLN A 97 20.56 13.15 4.50
C GLN A 97 19.78 11.88 4.84
N ILE A 98 18.69 12.05 5.60
CA ILE A 98 17.79 10.96 5.96
C ILE A 98 17.02 10.50 4.72
N ALA A 99 16.96 9.18 4.53
CA ALA A 99 16.17 8.52 3.50
C ALA A 99 14.66 8.61 3.83
N ILE A 100 13.86 8.70 2.77
CA ILE A 100 12.40 8.81 2.82
C ILE A 100 11.81 7.40 2.58
N ASP A 101 10.68 7.09 3.18
CA ASP A 101 9.89 5.90 2.87
C ASP A 101 8.41 6.32 2.76
N HIS A 102 7.59 5.62 1.98
CA HIS A 102 6.16 5.91 1.89
C HIS A 102 5.31 4.65 1.84
N GLY A 103 4.05 4.75 2.25
CA GLY A 103 3.02 3.75 2.01
C GLY A 103 2.16 4.15 0.81
N MET A 104 1.59 3.16 0.11
CA MET A 104 0.68 3.36 -1.00
C MET A 104 -0.48 2.37 -0.98
N GLY A 105 -1.71 2.90 -1.05
CA GLY A 105 -2.94 2.13 -1.10
C GLY A 105 -3.71 2.40 -2.38
N LEU A 106 -4.08 1.34 -3.11
CA LEU A 106 -4.84 1.45 -4.34
C LEU A 106 -6.16 0.68 -4.28
N ASN A 107 -7.23 1.32 -4.74
CA ASN A 107 -8.54 0.69 -4.88
C ASN A 107 -9.24 1.11 -6.17
N THR A 108 -9.70 0.14 -6.95
CA THR A 108 -10.61 0.35 -8.08
C THR A 108 -12.05 0.23 -7.61
N ASP A 109 -12.86 1.26 -7.84
CA ASP A 109 -14.29 1.26 -7.50
C ASP A 109 -15.06 2.31 -8.31
N THR A 110 -16.36 2.37 -8.12
CA THR A 110 -17.21 3.46 -8.57
C THR A 110 -16.88 4.73 -7.78
N ILE A 111 -16.63 5.81 -8.53
CA ILE A 111 -16.29 7.14 -8.01
C ILE A 111 -17.21 8.19 -8.64
N VAL A 112 -17.46 9.25 -7.89
CA VAL A 112 -18.17 10.44 -8.40
C VAL A 112 -17.17 11.58 -8.51
N SER A 113 -16.89 12.00 -9.74
CA SER A 113 -16.01 13.13 -10.05
C SER A 113 -16.79 14.42 -10.33
N GLY A 114 -16.25 15.56 -9.93
CA GLY A 114 -16.83 16.86 -10.26
C GLY A 114 -16.18 18.02 -9.53
N ASN A 115 -16.61 19.23 -9.87
CA ASN A 115 -16.23 20.43 -9.12
C ASN A 115 -17.00 20.43 -7.80
N ILE A 116 -16.28 20.25 -6.69
CA ILE A 116 -16.85 20.21 -5.34
C ILE A 116 -16.16 21.30 -4.51
N GLY A 117 -16.94 22.07 -3.76
CA GLY A 117 -16.41 23.13 -2.92
C GLY A 117 -17.44 24.19 -2.59
N SER A 118 -16.94 25.35 -2.16
CA SER A 118 -17.76 26.54 -1.94
C SER A 118 -17.70 27.45 -3.17
N PRO A 119 -18.63 28.40 -3.34
CA PRO A 119 -18.57 29.35 -4.46
C PRO A 119 -17.25 30.12 -4.59
N LYS A 120 -16.47 30.24 -3.51
CA LYS A 120 -15.17 30.94 -3.49
C LYS A 120 -13.97 30.03 -3.77
N ARG A 121 -14.15 28.71 -3.72
CA ARG A 121 -13.09 27.72 -3.91
C ARG A 121 -13.72 26.39 -4.32
N MET A 122 -13.50 26.04 -5.58
CA MET A 122 -13.97 24.80 -6.19
C MET A 122 -12.74 23.98 -6.58
N ASP A 123 -12.70 22.72 -6.17
CA ASP A 123 -11.68 21.77 -6.60
C ASP A 123 -12.36 20.69 -7.45
N TYR A 124 -11.76 20.31 -8.58
CA TYR A 124 -12.20 19.10 -9.29
C TYR A 124 -11.66 17.91 -8.51
N THR A 125 -12.54 17.09 -7.95
CA THR A 125 -12.14 16.00 -7.07
C THR A 125 -13.08 14.81 -7.18
N VAL A 126 -12.69 13.68 -6.61
CA VAL A 126 -13.50 12.46 -6.56
C VAL A 126 -13.97 12.17 -5.13
N ILE A 127 -15.19 11.63 -5.03
CA ILE A 127 -15.77 11.13 -3.77
C ILE A 127 -16.35 9.74 -3.99
N GLY A 128 -16.43 8.96 -2.91
CA GLY A 128 -17.04 7.63 -2.91
C GLY A 128 -16.46 6.73 -1.82
N ASP A 129 -17.16 5.65 -1.51
CA ASP A 129 -16.68 4.67 -0.53
C ASP A 129 -15.36 4.02 -0.96
N GLY A 130 -15.15 3.85 -2.27
CA GLY A 130 -13.91 3.35 -2.83
C GLY A 130 -12.69 4.24 -2.57
N VAL A 131 -12.88 5.56 -2.45
CA VAL A 131 -11.81 6.52 -2.09
C VAL A 131 -11.35 6.26 -0.65
N ASN A 132 -12.31 6.04 0.26
CA ASN A 132 -12.02 5.75 1.66
C ASN A 132 -11.31 4.41 1.85
N LEU A 133 -11.58 3.42 0.99
CA LEU A 133 -10.86 2.15 1.02
C LEU A 133 -9.39 2.35 0.63
N ALA A 134 -9.10 3.04 -0.48
CA ALA A 134 -7.70 3.31 -0.90
C ALA A 134 -6.89 3.99 0.22
N ALA A 135 -7.44 5.02 0.87
CA ALA A 135 -6.79 5.69 2.00
C ALA A 135 -6.52 4.74 3.18
N ARG A 136 -7.42 3.80 3.48
CA ARG A 136 -7.20 2.81 4.55
C ARG A 136 -6.14 1.78 4.17
N LEU A 137 -6.06 1.39 2.90
CA LEU A 137 -5.02 0.48 2.42
C LEU A 137 -3.65 1.11 2.51
N GLU A 138 -3.53 2.41 2.21
CA GLU A 138 -2.32 3.18 2.43
C GLU A 138 -1.92 3.07 3.91
N SER A 139 -2.82 3.44 4.82
CA SER A 139 -2.48 3.45 6.25
C SER A 139 -2.18 2.05 6.80
N ALA A 140 -2.79 1.01 6.21
CA ALA A 140 -2.52 -0.38 6.52
C ALA A 140 -1.10 -0.81 6.11
N CYS A 141 -0.46 -0.17 5.13
CA CYS A 141 0.90 -0.51 4.68
C CYS A 141 1.88 -0.58 5.85
N LYS A 142 1.77 0.36 6.81
CA LYS A 142 2.61 0.39 8.01
C LYS A 142 2.42 -0.85 8.88
N GLN A 143 1.17 -1.28 9.07
CA GLN A 143 0.83 -2.43 9.92
C GLN A 143 1.32 -3.74 9.30
N TYR A 144 1.19 -3.86 7.98
CA TYR A 144 1.65 -5.05 7.26
C TYR A 144 3.16 -5.05 6.98
N GLY A 145 3.83 -3.90 7.17
CA GLY A 145 5.26 -3.74 6.88
C GLY A 145 5.60 -3.71 5.39
N VAL A 146 4.61 -3.46 4.54
CA VAL A 146 4.69 -3.48 3.06
C VAL A 146 4.56 -2.07 2.50
N ARG A 147 4.89 -1.81 1.22
CA ARG A 147 4.83 -0.43 0.66
C ARG A 147 3.66 -0.19 -0.28
N ILE A 148 3.21 -1.20 -1.00
CA ILE A 148 2.11 -1.07 -1.97
C ILE A 148 1.06 -2.10 -1.63
N ILE A 149 -0.12 -1.67 -1.20
CA ILE A 149 -1.29 -2.52 -1.01
C ILE A 149 -2.35 -2.17 -2.06
N ILE A 150 -2.88 -3.21 -2.71
CA ILE A 150 -4.02 -3.08 -3.63
C ILE A 150 -5.20 -3.90 -3.11
N SER A 151 -6.42 -3.42 -3.34
CA SER A 151 -7.64 -4.17 -3.05
C SER A 151 -7.84 -5.34 -4.00
N GLU A 152 -8.73 -6.27 -3.63
CA GLU A 152 -9.19 -7.33 -4.53
C GLU A 152 -9.78 -6.80 -5.83
N TYR A 153 -10.46 -5.65 -5.80
CA TYR A 153 -11.06 -5.05 -6.98
C TYR A 153 -10.00 -4.52 -7.94
N THR A 154 -8.94 -3.90 -7.41
CA THR A 154 -7.79 -3.50 -8.23
C THR A 154 -7.12 -4.74 -8.82
N PHE A 155 -6.86 -5.75 -7.99
CA PHE A 155 -6.21 -7.00 -8.39
C PHE A 155 -6.97 -7.74 -9.49
N GLU A 156 -8.30 -7.86 -9.37
CA GLU A 156 -9.17 -8.48 -10.37
C GLU A 156 -9.27 -7.66 -11.66
N GLY A 157 -9.04 -6.34 -11.60
CA GLY A 157 -9.01 -5.45 -12.75
C GLY A 157 -7.68 -5.42 -13.52
N LEU A 158 -6.62 -6.05 -13.00
CA LEU A 158 -5.31 -6.08 -13.67
C LEU A 158 -5.35 -6.91 -14.94
N LYS A 159 -4.74 -6.37 -16.00
CA LYS A 159 -4.60 -7.04 -17.30
C LYS A 159 -3.21 -7.63 -17.52
N ALA A 160 -2.20 -7.08 -16.87
CA ALA A 160 -0.85 -7.59 -16.85
C ALA A 160 -0.61 -8.53 -15.65
N THR A 161 0.50 -9.25 -15.70
CA THR A 161 0.94 -10.10 -14.58
C THR A 161 1.90 -9.32 -13.70
N TYR A 162 1.60 -9.29 -12.41
CA TYR A 162 2.43 -8.67 -11.38
C TYR A 162 2.84 -9.71 -10.34
N ARG A 163 4.00 -9.51 -9.74
CA ARG A 163 4.45 -10.23 -8.55
C ARG A 163 3.67 -9.70 -7.35
N THR A 164 2.75 -10.51 -6.85
CA THR A 164 1.92 -10.15 -5.70
C THR A 164 1.84 -11.28 -4.67
N ARG A 165 1.48 -10.94 -3.43
CA ARG A 165 0.99 -11.90 -2.43
C ARG A 165 -0.28 -11.41 -1.77
N GLU A 166 -1.23 -12.31 -1.50
CA GLU A 166 -2.38 -12.01 -0.64
C GLU A 166 -1.87 -11.86 0.79
N ILE A 167 -2.06 -10.69 1.41
CA ILE A 167 -1.51 -10.40 2.73
C ILE A 167 -2.53 -10.40 3.86
N ASP A 168 -3.83 -10.16 3.57
CA ASP A 168 -4.91 -10.27 4.56
C ASP A 168 -6.30 -10.08 3.92
N LYS A 169 -7.33 -10.14 4.77
CA LYS A 169 -8.67 -9.61 4.51
C LYS A 169 -9.00 -8.47 5.46
N VAL A 170 -9.44 -7.33 4.94
CA VAL A 170 -9.82 -6.16 5.73
C VAL A 170 -11.31 -5.89 5.64
N ILE A 171 -11.94 -5.58 6.78
CA ILE A 171 -13.35 -5.17 6.82
C ILE A 171 -13.42 -3.66 6.65
N VAL A 172 -14.12 -3.22 5.61
CA VAL A 172 -14.42 -1.80 5.41
C VAL A 172 -15.53 -1.41 6.37
N LYS A 173 -15.32 -0.43 7.24
CA LYS A 173 -16.38 0.17 8.06
C LYS A 173 -17.60 0.49 7.18
N GLY A 174 -18.73 -0.15 7.45
CA GLY A 174 -19.98 -0.02 6.68
C GLY A 174 -20.27 -1.17 5.69
N LYS A 175 -19.29 -2.02 5.37
CA LYS A 175 -19.48 -3.26 4.60
C LYS A 175 -19.44 -4.46 5.54
N THR A 176 -20.25 -5.47 5.24
CA THR A 176 -20.31 -6.73 5.98
C THR A 176 -19.33 -7.77 5.47
N GLN A 177 -18.89 -7.65 4.21
CA GLN A 177 -17.96 -8.59 3.58
C GLN A 177 -16.51 -8.10 3.70
N PRO A 178 -15.57 -8.95 4.15
CA PRO A 178 -14.15 -8.67 4.12
C PRO A 178 -13.64 -8.57 2.67
N VAL A 179 -12.76 -7.61 2.43
CA VAL A 179 -12.09 -7.39 1.13
C VAL A 179 -10.68 -7.96 1.21
N ARG A 180 -10.29 -8.83 0.27
CA ARG A 180 -8.90 -9.30 0.19
C ARG A 180 -7.97 -8.17 -0.21
N ILE A 181 -6.75 -8.20 0.31
CA ILE A 181 -5.73 -7.21 -0.01
C ILE A 181 -4.43 -7.91 -0.41
N PHE A 182 -3.73 -7.29 -1.35
CA PHE A 182 -2.53 -7.85 -1.95
C PHE A 182 -1.38 -6.85 -1.85
N GLU A 183 -0.19 -7.34 -1.53
CA GLU A 183 1.04 -6.57 -1.72
C GLU A 183 1.53 -6.71 -3.16
N VAL A 184 1.95 -5.59 -3.76
CA VAL A 184 2.68 -5.58 -5.04
C VAL A 184 4.18 -5.52 -4.76
N LEU A 185 4.95 -6.40 -5.42
CA LEU A 185 6.37 -6.61 -5.14
C LEU A 185 7.28 -6.22 -6.31
N ASP A 186 6.73 -5.69 -7.41
CA ASP A 186 7.50 -5.52 -8.65
C ASP A 186 8.63 -4.50 -8.57
N TYR A 187 8.55 -3.55 -7.64
CA TYR A 187 9.63 -2.59 -7.37
C TYR A 187 10.86 -3.25 -6.70
N HIS A 188 10.73 -4.49 -6.24
CA HIS A 188 11.85 -5.23 -5.64
C HIS A 188 12.75 -5.90 -6.67
N ASN A 189 14.04 -5.91 -6.34
CA ASN A 189 15.10 -6.63 -7.04
C ASN A 189 15.79 -7.62 -6.09
N LYS A 190 16.81 -8.34 -6.57
CA LYS A 190 17.53 -9.36 -5.77
C LYS A 190 18.21 -8.82 -4.51
N ASN A 191 18.51 -7.52 -4.46
CA ASN A 191 19.14 -6.89 -3.31
C ASN A 191 18.10 -6.43 -2.28
N THR A 192 16.95 -5.92 -2.74
CA THR A 192 15.90 -5.40 -1.86
C THR A 192 14.92 -6.49 -1.40
N PHE A 193 14.82 -7.61 -2.12
CA PHE A 193 14.06 -8.79 -1.73
C PHE A 193 14.75 -10.07 -2.25
N PRO A 194 15.75 -10.59 -1.53
CA PRO A 194 16.44 -11.82 -1.90
C PRO A 194 15.51 -13.04 -1.80
N ASN A 195 15.79 -14.06 -2.62
CA ASN A 195 15.11 -15.37 -2.58
C ASN A 195 13.57 -15.31 -2.67
N MET A 196 13.03 -14.30 -3.37
CA MET A 196 11.60 -13.99 -3.40
C MET A 196 10.69 -15.21 -3.64
N ILE A 197 11.01 -16.08 -4.60
CA ILE A 197 10.17 -17.25 -4.91
C ILE A 197 10.01 -18.18 -3.68
N GLU A 198 11.11 -18.44 -2.97
CA GLU A 198 11.10 -19.31 -1.78
C GLU A 198 10.36 -18.64 -0.62
N VAL A 199 10.60 -17.34 -0.40
CA VAL A 199 9.93 -16.59 0.66
C VAL A 199 8.42 -16.55 0.43
N LEU A 200 7.99 -16.25 -0.79
CA LEU A 200 6.56 -16.20 -1.12
C LEU A 200 5.90 -17.58 -1.07
N GLY A 201 6.59 -18.64 -1.49
CA GLY A 201 6.09 -20.01 -1.38
C GLY A 201 5.85 -20.41 0.08
N ASN A 202 6.80 -20.12 0.96
CA ASN A 202 6.65 -20.34 2.39
C ASN A 202 5.56 -19.46 3.01
N PHE A 203 5.50 -18.17 2.64
CA PHE A 203 4.50 -17.24 3.13
C PHE A 203 3.08 -17.70 2.79
N ASN A 204 2.81 -18.04 1.53
CA ASN A 204 1.48 -18.45 1.07
C ASN A 204 1.02 -19.72 1.81
N ASN A 205 1.87 -20.73 1.92
CA ASN A 205 1.56 -21.95 2.67
C ASN A 205 1.38 -21.67 4.17
N GLY A 206 2.16 -20.74 4.73
CA GLY A 206 2.04 -20.31 6.13
C GLY A 206 0.70 -19.64 6.41
N VAL A 207 0.23 -18.79 5.49
CA VAL A 207 -1.08 -18.14 5.58
C VAL A 207 -2.21 -19.16 5.54
N GLU A 208 -2.13 -20.22 4.73
CA GLU A 208 -3.15 -21.28 4.71
C GLU A 208 -3.20 -22.04 6.05
N TYR A 209 -2.06 -22.44 6.62
CA TYR A 209 -2.07 -23.03 7.97
C TYR A 209 -2.54 -22.08 9.06
N TYR A 210 -2.26 -20.78 8.92
CA TYR A 210 -2.79 -19.76 9.81
C TYR A 210 -4.33 -19.70 9.72
N LYS A 211 -4.89 -19.70 8.50
CA LYS A 211 -6.35 -19.72 8.31
C LYS A 211 -7.00 -20.98 8.92
N ASP A 212 -6.31 -22.11 8.90
CA ASP A 212 -6.76 -23.38 9.50
C ASP A 212 -6.57 -23.47 11.02
N GLY A 213 -6.01 -22.45 11.67
CA GLY A 213 -5.72 -22.48 13.11
C GLY A 213 -4.50 -23.30 13.52
N ARG A 214 -3.69 -23.72 12.54
CA ARG A 214 -2.46 -24.50 12.74
C ARG A 214 -1.26 -23.57 12.97
N TRP A 215 -1.27 -22.86 14.09
CA TRP A 215 -0.34 -21.77 14.40
C TRP A 215 1.13 -22.17 14.40
N ASP A 216 1.47 -23.34 14.93
CA ASP A 216 2.86 -23.80 15.00
C ASP A 216 3.40 -24.15 13.60
N ASP A 217 2.57 -24.76 12.76
CA ASP A 217 2.93 -25.08 11.37
C ASP A 217 3.07 -23.82 10.52
N ALA A 218 2.13 -22.89 10.67
CA ALA A 218 2.19 -21.58 10.04
C ALA A 218 3.47 -20.83 10.43
N LYS A 219 3.76 -20.74 11.73
CA LYS A 219 4.96 -20.07 12.25
C LYS A 219 6.24 -20.68 11.69
N LYS A 220 6.32 -22.02 11.58
CA LYS A 220 7.49 -22.71 11.02
C LYS A 220 7.73 -22.31 9.57
N LEU A 221 6.69 -22.16 8.75
CA LEU A 221 6.83 -21.74 7.36
C LEU A 221 7.28 -20.28 7.25
N PHE A 222 6.71 -19.37 8.05
CA PHE A 222 7.19 -17.97 8.08
C PHE A 222 8.65 -17.89 8.52
N GLN A 223 9.07 -18.71 9.50
CA GLN A 223 10.48 -18.81 9.91
C GLN A 223 11.39 -19.31 8.78
N GLU A 224 10.92 -20.28 7.99
CA GLU A 224 11.67 -20.76 6.83
C GLU A 224 11.81 -19.67 5.76
N GLY A 225 10.72 -18.97 5.44
CA GLY A 225 10.74 -17.83 4.50
C GLY A 225 11.70 -16.72 4.93
N LEU A 226 11.78 -16.42 6.23
CA LEU A 226 12.71 -15.43 6.78
C LEU A 226 14.19 -15.82 6.66
N LYS A 227 14.54 -17.10 6.40
CA LYS A 227 15.91 -17.46 6.05
C LYS A 227 16.29 -16.93 4.67
N GLY A 228 15.33 -16.88 3.75
CA GLY A 228 15.50 -16.35 2.40
C GLY A 228 15.54 -14.82 2.36
N ASN A 229 14.72 -14.15 3.18
CA ASN A 229 14.71 -12.70 3.37
C ASN A 229 14.45 -12.34 4.84
N PRO A 230 15.51 -12.08 5.64
CA PRO A 230 15.35 -11.74 7.05
C PRO A 230 14.61 -10.42 7.31
N ASP A 231 14.44 -9.56 6.30
CA ASP A 231 13.81 -8.25 6.44
C ASP A 231 12.34 -8.23 6.01
N ASP A 232 11.76 -9.37 5.63
CA ASP A 232 10.33 -9.46 5.30
C ASP A 232 9.45 -9.25 6.54
N LEU A 233 9.05 -8.00 6.75
CA LEU A 233 8.24 -7.58 7.90
C LEU A 233 6.87 -8.25 7.93
N CYS A 234 6.29 -8.59 6.78
CA CYS A 234 4.99 -9.25 6.73
C CYS A 234 5.07 -10.66 7.34
N SER A 235 6.09 -11.45 6.97
CA SER A 235 6.34 -12.75 7.60
C SER A 235 6.58 -12.65 9.10
N LYS A 236 7.35 -11.65 9.56
CA LYS A 236 7.58 -11.41 11.01
C LYS A 236 6.27 -11.14 11.74
N MET A 237 5.45 -10.25 11.19
CA MET A 237 4.16 -9.88 11.78
C MET A 237 3.20 -11.08 11.83
N TYR A 238 3.19 -11.95 10.83
CA TYR A 238 2.44 -13.21 10.89
C TYR A 238 2.97 -14.19 11.96
N MET A 239 4.29 -14.28 12.17
CA MET A 239 4.84 -15.07 13.28
C MET A 239 4.38 -14.55 14.65
N GLU A 240 4.37 -13.23 14.83
CA GLU A 240 3.88 -12.59 16.05
C GLU A 240 2.39 -12.87 16.26
N ARG A 241 1.58 -12.82 15.19
CA ARG A 241 0.17 -13.21 15.23
C ARG A 241 -0.02 -14.67 15.61
N CYS A 242 0.80 -15.58 15.08
CA CYS A 242 0.75 -17.01 15.46
C CYS A 242 1.03 -17.19 16.96
N ASP A 243 2.06 -16.52 17.49
CA ASP A 243 2.39 -16.56 18.91
C ASP A 243 1.28 -15.98 19.78
N TYR A 244 0.65 -14.90 19.33
CA TYR A 244 -0.49 -14.30 20.01
C TYR A 244 -1.70 -15.25 20.03
N MET A 245 -2.08 -15.81 18.88
CA MET A 245 -3.24 -16.69 18.74
C MET A 245 -3.07 -18.00 19.51
N LYS A 246 -1.84 -18.53 19.60
CA LYS A 246 -1.55 -19.68 20.45
C LYS A 246 -1.73 -19.39 21.94
N LYS A 247 -1.35 -18.18 22.39
CA LYS A 247 -1.54 -17.75 23.80
C LYS A 247 -2.99 -17.32 24.08
N ASN A 248 -3.69 -16.81 23.08
CA ASN A 248 -5.03 -16.25 23.18
C ASN A 248 -5.94 -16.82 22.08
N PRO A 249 -6.26 -18.12 22.13
CA PRO A 249 -7.05 -18.75 21.09
C PRO A 249 -8.44 -18.07 20.96
N PRO A 250 -9.01 -17.99 19.75
CA PRO A 250 -10.34 -17.42 19.53
C PRO A 250 -11.39 -18.09 20.44
N LYS A 251 -12.34 -17.28 20.93
CA LYS A 251 -13.51 -17.80 21.66
C LYS A 251 -14.56 -18.23 20.64
N GLY A 252 -14.54 -19.49 20.22
CA GLY A 252 -15.44 -20.03 19.19
C GLY A 252 -14.68 -20.54 17.97
N GLU A 253 -15.39 -20.77 16.87
CA GLU A 253 -14.76 -21.14 15.60
C GLU A 253 -13.89 -20.01 15.07
N TRP A 254 -12.69 -20.37 14.64
CA TRP A 254 -11.77 -19.46 13.97
C TRP A 254 -12.15 -19.35 12.50
N ASP A 255 -12.37 -18.13 12.02
CA ASP A 255 -12.82 -17.83 10.66
C ASP A 255 -11.65 -17.42 9.73
N GLY A 256 -10.41 -17.52 10.20
CA GLY A 256 -9.23 -17.12 9.45
C GLY A 256 -8.93 -15.61 9.49
N VAL A 257 -9.75 -14.80 10.17
CA VAL A 257 -9.67 -13.33 10.08
C VAL A 257 -9.08 -12.72 11.34
N TRP A 258 -7.96 -12.02 11.17
CA TRP A 258 -7.36 -11.23 12.25
C TRP A 258 -8.18 -9.97 12.52
N VAL A 259 -8.86 -9.93 13.67
CA VAL A 259 -9.53 -8.71 14.15
C VAL A 259 -8.64 -8.00 15.16
N MET A 260 -8.06 -6.89 14.73
CA MET A 260 -7.21 -6.05 15.57
C MET A 260 -8.06 -5.44 16.72
N LYS A 261 -7.67 -5.70 17.97
CA LYS A 261 -8.42 -5.23 19.17
C LYS A 261 -8.01 -3.84 19.67
N THR A 262 -7.06 -3.16 19.03
CA THR A 262 -6.61 -1.82 19.43
C THR A 262 -6.06 -1.03 18.25
N LYS A 263 -6.38 0.27 18.23
CA LYS A 263 -5.84 1.31 17.33
C LYS A 263 -4.37 1.55 17.56
#